data_AF-A0A7Y3G261-F1
#
_entry.id   AF-A0A7Y3G261-F1
#
_cell.length_a   1.000
_cell.length_b   1.000
_cell.length_c   1.000
_cell.angle_alpha   90.00
_cell.angle_beta   90.00
_cell.angle_gamma   90.00
#
_symmetry.space_group_name_H-M   'P 1'
#
loop_
_entity.id
_entity.type
_entity.pdbx_description
1 polymer ?
#
loop_
_entity_poly.entity_id
_entity_poly.type
_entity_poly.pdbx_seq_one_letter_code
_entity_poly.pdbx_strand_id
1 'polypeptide(L)'
;MTTTAQQTRAEKRAAKKAKSGSVTSVWTKVGIYLVLSLVAAMMLFPFIFMLGTSAKTASDSFRFPPRVLPRDPVLSEFQGEVVPLFVVPIAGQDRSAALVEEGIRAGLFAPSDNLQETYAWPLDLVEATGATVDV
;
A
#
# COMPACT_ATOMS: atom_id res chain seq x y z
N MET A 1 -48.65 29.33 66.48
CA MET A 1 -47.38 29.91 65.99
C MET A 1 -46.41 28.79 65.54
N THR A 2 -46.79 27.96 64.56
CA THR A 2 -45.99 26.76 64.15
C THR A 2 -45.75 26.65 62.64
N THR A 3 -46.05 27.69 61.86
CA THR A 3 -46.03 27.64 60.38
C THR A 3 -44.65 27.92 59.76
N THR A 4 -43.77 28.67 60.42
CA THR A 4 -42.48 29.12 59.84
C THR A 4 -41.44 28.01 59.68
N ALA A 5 -41.48 26.99 60.55
CA ALA A 5 -40.51 25.88 60.52
C ALA A 5 -40.83 24.81 59.44
N GLN A 6 -42.09 24.72 58.99
CA GLN A 6 -42.48 23.76 57.96
C GLN A 6 -42.23 24.29 56.54
N GLN A 7 -42.44 25.58 56.29
CA GLN A 7 -42.20 26.19 54.99
C GLN A 7 -40.72 26.11 54.57
N THR A 8 -39.81 26.39 55.50
CA THR A 8 -38.36 26.31 55.26
C THR A 8 -37.85 24.88 54.98
N ARG A 9 -38.50 23.85 55.52
CA ARG A 9 -38.16 22.44 55.25
C ARG A 9 -38.69 21.98 53.89
N ALA A 10 -39.87 22.44 53.49
CA ALA A 10 -40.45 22.14 52.18
C ALA A 10 -39.63 22.76 51.04
N GLU A 11 -39.22 24.01 51.21
CA GLU A 11 -38.41 24.75 50.23
C GLU A 11 -37.01 24.14 50.05
N LYS A 12 -36.35 23.76 51.15
CA LYS A 12 -35.07 23.03 51.12
C LYS A 12 -35.18 21.65 50.45
N ARG A 13 -36.31 20.95 50.63
CA ARG A 13 -36.56 19.64 49.99
C ARG A 13 -36.79 19.79 48.49
N ALA A 14 -37.49 20.83 48.05
CA ALA A 14 -37.68 21.15 46.64
C ALA A 14 -36.36 21.54 45.95
N ALA A 15 -35.55 22.40 46.59
CA ALA A 15 -34.25 22.81 46.08
C ALA A 15 -33.24 21.66 45.98
N LYS A 16 -33.26 20.71 46.94
CA LYS A 16 -32.39 19.53 46.92
C LYS A 16 -32.80 18.53 45.83
N LYS A 17 -34.10 18.44 45.51
CA LYS A 17 -34.63 17.59 44.44
C LYS A 17 -34.32 18.15 43.04
N ALA A 18 -34.37 19.48 42.88
CA ALA A 18 -34.04 20.16 41.62
C ALA A 18 -32.56 20.02 41.23
N LYS A 19 -31.67 19.90 42.21
CA LYS A 19 -30.22 19.74 41.98
C LYS A 19 -29.77 18.28 41.76
N SER A 20 -30.72 17.34 41.78
CA SER A 20 -30.49 15.90 41.55
C SER A 20 -30.78 15.50 40.10
N GLY A 21 -30.44 16.36 39.14
CA GLY A 21 -30.24 15.94 37.75
C GLY A 21 -28.95 15.12 37.69
N SER A 22 -29.07 13.86 37.29
CA SER A 22 -28.04 12.82 37.35
C SER A 22 -26.65 13.30 36.90
N VAL A 23 -25.76 13.44 37.87
CA VAL A 23 -24.34 13.70 37.62
C VAL A 23 -23.74 12.39 37.13
N THR A 24 -23.64 12.20 35.81
CA THR A 24 -22.89 11.06 35.26
C THR A 24 -21.46 11.13 35.80
N SER A 25 -21.04 10.08 36.51
CA SER A 25 -19.73 9.98 37.14
C SER A 25 -18.61 10.29 36.15
N VAL A 26 -17.58 11.03 36.58
CA VAL A 26 -16.39 11.34 35.76
C VAL A 26 -15.77 10.06 35.19
N TRP A 27 -15.79 8.97 35.97
CA TRP A 27 -15.32 7.65 35.55
C TRP A 27 -16.10 7.07 34.38
N THR A 28 -17.41 7.29 34.34
CA THR A 28 -18.26 6.87 33.22
C THR A 28 -17.90 7.66 31.97
N LYS A 29 -17.67 8.97 32.09
CA LYS A 29 -17.24 9.81 30.95
C LYS A 29 -15.89 9.35 30.41
N VAL A 30 -14.93 9.08 31.29
CA VAL A 30 -13.61 8.54 30.90
C VAL A 30 -13.77 7.21 30.16
N GLY A 31 -14.57 6.28 30.68
CA GLY A 31 -14.84 5.00 30.02
C GLY A 31 -15.46 5.17 28.63
N ILE A 32 -16.43 6.08 28.48
CA ILE A 32 -17.07 6.37 27.18
C ILE A 32 -16.05 6.89 26.18
N TYR A 33 -15.23 7.89 26.54
CA TYR A 33 -14.22 8.44 25.64
C TYR A 33 -13.13 7.43 25.28
N LEU A 34 -12.77 6.53 26.21
CA LEU A 34 -11.79 5.49 25.97
C LEU A 34 -12.30 4.48 24.92
N VAL A 35 -13.53 4.00 25.07
CA VAL A 35 -14.18 3.11 24.09
C VAL A 35 -14.36 3.83 22.75
N LEU A 36 -14.80 5.09 22.76
CA LEU A 36 -15.00 5.89 21.55
C LEU A 36 -13.68 6.08 20.77
N SER A 37 -12.59 6.35 21.49
CA SER A 37 -11.26 6.51 20.90
C SER A 37 -10.74 5.19 20.31
N LEU A 38 -10.99 4.05 20.98
CA LEU A 38 -10.59 2.74 20.49
C LEU A 38 -11.28 2.39 19.16
N VAL A 39 -12.61 2.59 19.09
CA VAL A 39 -13.38 2.34 17.87
C VAL A 39 -12.96 3.28 16.75
N ALA A 40 -12.73 4.56 17.05
CA ALA A 40 -12.20 5.52 16.09
C ALA A 40 -10.82 5.08 15.57
N ALA A 41 -9.91 4.65 16.45
CA ALA A 41 -8.59 4.15 16.05
C ALA A 41 -8.69 2.90 15.16
N MET A 42 -9.61 1.97 15.45
CA MET A 42 -9.87 0.81 14.58
C MET A 42 -10.39 1.21 13.20
N MET A 43 -11.23 2.25 13.11
CA MET A 43 -11.68 2.80 11.82
C MET A 43 -10.58 3.55 11.06
N LEU A 44 -9.66 4.21 11.76
CA LEU A 44 -8.53 4.92 11.16
C LEU A 44 -7.40 3.96 10.73
N PHE A 45 -7.27 2.80 11.36
CA PHE A 45 -6.26 1.79 11.04
C PHE A 45 -6.10 1.49 9.54
N PRO A 46 -7.17 1.19 8.76
CA PRO A 46 -7.01 0.90 7.33
C PRO A 46 -6.46 2.10 6.55
N PHE A 47 -6.77 3.33 6.94
CA PHE A 47 -6.25 4.53 6.27
C PHE A 47 -4.77 4.75 6.60
N ILE A 48 -4.38 4.57 7.86
CA ILE A 48 -2.97 4.66 8.27
C ILE A 48 -2.15 3.57 7.58
N PHE A 49 -2.69 2.35 7.50
CA PHE A 49 -2.08 1.25 6.77
C PHE A 49 -1.91 1.59 5.28
N MET A 50 -2.95 2.15 4.63
CA MET A 50 -2.90 2.56 3.22
C MET A 50 -1.89 3.69 2.97
N LEU A 51 -1.77 4.65 3.89
CA LEU A 51 -0.74 5.70 3.81
C LEU A 51 0.67 5.11 3.95
N GLY A 52 0.83 4.08 4.78
CA GLY A 52 2.11 3.36 4.91
C GLY A 52 2.44 2.53 3.67
N THR A 53 1.43 1.91 3.04
CA THR A 53 1.64 1.10 1.83
C THR A 53 1.78 1.95 0.56
N SER A 54 1.26 3.18 0.52
CA SER A 54 1.48 4.09 -0.62
C SER A 54 2.94 4.56 -0.73
N ALA A 55 3.67 4.59 0.39
CA ALA A 55 5.11 4.82 0.40
C ALA A 55 5.93 3.58 -0.05
N LYS A 56 5.28 2.47 -0.39
CA LYS A 56 5.93 1.25 -0.88
C LYS A 56 6.10 1.34 -2.40
N THR A 57 7.35 1.34 -2.86
CA THR A 57 7.72 1.42 -4.27
C THR A 57 7.11 0.25 -5.05
N ALA A 58 6.27 0.56 -6.04
CA ALA A 58 5.55 -0.40 -6.89
C ALA A 58 6.44 -1.22 -7.84
N SER A 59 7.76 -1.02 -7.80
CA SER A 59 8.72 -1.48 -8.81
C SER A 59 9.09 -2.96 -8.74
N ASP A 60 8.56 -3.74 -7.79
CA ASP A 60 8.96 -5.15 -7.61
C ASP A 60 7.80 -6.16 -7.69
N SER A 61 6.56 -5.72 -7.97
CA SER A 61 5.38 -6.60 -7.91
C SER A 61 5.06 -7.35 -9.21
N PHE A 62 5.73 -7.05 -10.33
CA PHE A 62 5.43 -7.63 -11.66
C PHE A 62 6.57 -8.48 -12.25
N ARG A 63 7.56 -8.86 -11.44
CA ARG A 63 8.68 -9.69 -11.90
C ARG A 63 8.33 -11.18 -11.78
N PHE A 64 8.15 -11.82 -12.93
CA PHE A 64 8.16 -13.28 -13.04
C PHE A 64 9.55 -13.76 -13.48
N PRO A 65 10.16 -14.76 -12.83
CA PRO A 65 9.62 -15.59 -11.74
C PRO A 65 9.66 -14.89 -10.35
N PRO A 66 8.64 -15.13 -9.50
CA PRO A 66 8.52 -14.52 -8.17
C PRO A 66 9.66 -14.95 -7.24
N ARG A 67 10.34 -13.97 -6.63
CA ARG A 67 11.47 -14.20 -5.72
C ARG A 67 11.03 -14.01 -4.27
N VAL A 68 11.48 -14.91 -3.39
CA VAL A 68 11.01 -15.02 -1.99
C VAL A 68 11.65 -13.98 -1.06
N LEU A 69 12.78 -13.38 -1.44
CA LEU A 69 13.43 -12.30 -0.70
C LEU A 69 13.77 -11.10 -1.62
N PRO A 70 13.47 -9.86 -1.21
CA PRO A 70 13.99 -8.66 -1.86
C PRO A 70 15.52 -8.60 -1.69
N ARG A 71 16.26 -8.36 -2.76
CA ARG A 71 17.63 -7.85 -2.66
C ARG A 71 17.59 -6.35 -2.91
N ASP A 72 18.34 -5.60 -2.11
CA ASP A 72 18.67 -4.22 -2.46
C ASP A 72 19.30 -4.22 -3.88
N PRO A 73 18.89 -3.30 -4.76
CA PRO A 73 19.44 -3.21 -6.09
C PRO A 73 20.95 -3.01 -5.98
N VAL A 74 21.74 -3.94 -6.53
CA VAL A 74 23.18 -3.78 -6.63
C VAL A 74 23.42 -2.68 -7.66
N LEU A 75 23.83 -1.52 -7.18
CA LEU A 75 24.14 -0.36 -8.00
C LEU A 75 25.58 -0.50 -8.52
N SER A 76 25.77 -0.30 -9.82
CA SER A 76 27.09 -0.25 -10.44
C SER A 76 27.26 1.06 -11.19
N GLU A 77 28.45 1.64 -11.14
CA GLU A 77 28.77 2.86 -11.89
C GLU A 77 29.15 2.47 -13.33
N PHE A 78 28.34 2.89 -14.29
CA PHE A 78 28.60 2.72 -15.72
C PHE A 78 28.59 4.08 -16.39
N GLN A 79 29.71 4.48 -17.01
CA GLN A 79 29.88 5.79 -17.66
C GLN A 79 29.57 7.01 -16.76
N GLY A 80 29.79 6.91 -15.45
CA GLY A 80 29.51 7.98 -14.48
C GLY A 80 28.05 8.07 -14.04
N GLU A 81 27.18 7.16 -14.50
CA GLU A 81 25.80 7.05 -14.09
C GLU A 81 25.60 5.80 -13.21
N VAL A 82 24.87 5.97 -12.10
CA VAL A 82 24.59 4.90 -11.14
C VAL A 82 23.39 4.12 -11.66
N VAL A 83 23.65 3.00 -12.31
CA VAL A 83 22.61 2.16 -12.94
C VAL A 83 22.46 0.83 -12.19
N PRO A 84 21.21 0.32 -12.06
CA PRO A 84 20.97 -0.97 -11.45
C PRO A 84 21.55 -2.10 -12.31
N LEU A 85 22.21 -3.06 -11.66
CA LEU A 85 22.83 -4.21 -12.32
C LEU A 85 21.82 -5.37 -12.39
N PHE A 86 21.62 -5.90 -13.59
CA PHE A 86 20.73 -7.03 -13.86
C PHE A 86 21.56 -8.26 -14.25
N VAL A 87 21.10 -9.44 -13.84
CA VAL A 87 21.67 -10.70 -14.35
C VAL A 87 20.87 -11.07 -15.60
N VAL A 88 21.52 -11.03 -16.75
CA VAL A 88 20.92 -11.34 -18.04
C VAL A 88 21.61 -12.59 -18.60
N PRO A 89 20.85 -13.62 -19.04
CA PRO A 89 21.43 -14.78 -19.68
C PRO A 89 21.91 -14.41 -21.09
N ILE A 90 23.21 -14.26 -21.27
CA ILE A 90 23.83 -13.98 -22.58
C ILE A 90 24.54 -15.25 -23.02
N ALA A 91 24.12 -15.83 -24.15
CA ALA A 91 24.66 -17.08 -24.68
C ALA A 91 24.64 -18.25 -23.66
N GLY A 92 23.57 -18.36 -22.87
CA GLY A 92 23.39 -19.43 -21.88
C GLY A 92 24.26 -19.28 -20.62
N GLN A 93 24.92 -18.14 -20.42
CA GLN A 93 25.66 -17.80 -19.21
C GLN A 93 25.04 -16.59 -18.52
N ASP A 94 24.84 -16.70 -17.21
CA ASP A 94 24.40 -15.60 -16.37
C ASP A 94 25.50 -14.53 -16.28
N ARG A 95 25.28 -13.40 -16.95
CA ARG A 95 26.21 -12.26 -16.91
C ARG A 95 25.55 -11.04 -16.29
N SER A 96 26.33 -10.30 -15.51
CA SER A 96 25.88 -9.03 -14.95
C SER A 96 25.96 -7.95 -16.04
N ALA A 97 24.84 -7.27 -16.30
CA ALA A 97 24.70 -6.24 -17.32
C ALA A 97 23.95 -5.03 -16.73
N ALA A 98 24.37 -3.83 -17.12
CA ALA A 98 23.65 -2.61 -16.83
C ALA A 98 22.49 -2.41 -17.81
N LEU A 99 21.38 -1.85 -17.33
CA LEU A 99 20.28 -1.45 -18.19
C LEU A 99 20.64 -0.13 -18.89
N VAL A 100 20.71 -0.18 -20.22
CA VAL A 100 21.13 0.96 -21.06
C VAL A 100 19.93 1.77 -21.54
N GLU A 101 18.79 1.12 -21.79
CA GLU A 101 17.59 1.76 -22.31
C GLU A 101 16.33 1.05 -21.78
N GLU A 102 15.34 1.83 -21.35
CA GLU A 102 14.05 1.36 -20.86
C GLU A 102 12.92 1.66 -21.86
N GLY A 103 11.84 0.88 -21.81
CA GLY A 103 10.62 1.18 -22.56
C GLY A 103 10.63 0.76 -24.03
N ILE A 104 11.60 -0.04 -24.46
CA ILE A 104 11.66 -0.58 -25.83
C ILE A 104 10.46 -1.51 -26.07
N ARG A 105 9.73 -1.30 -27.16
CA ARG A 105 8.65 -2.18 -27.59
C ARG A 105 9.25 -3.41 -28.28
N ALA A 106 9.15 -4.56 -27.62
CA ALA A 106 9.57 -5.83 -28.20
C ALA A 106 8.37 -6.62 -28.76
N GLY A 107 8.56 -7.21 -29.94
CA GLY A 107 7.64 -8.20 -30.51
C GLY A 107 8.07 -9.62 -30.14
N LEU A 108 7.12 -10.56 -30.10
CA LEU A 108 7.41 -11.99 -30.02
C LEU A 108 7.41 -12.56 -31.44
N PHE A 109 8.50 -13.21 -31.81
CA PHE A 109 8.69 -13.83 -33.11
C PHE A 109 8.87 -15.32 -32.94
N ALA A 110 8.19 -16.11 -33.78
CA ALA A 110 8.37 -17.56 -33.83
C ALA A 110 8.95 -17.94 -35.20
N PRO A 111 9.95 -18.81 -35.26
CA PRO A 111 10.43 -19.38 -36.52
C PRO A 111 9.29 -20.09 -37.26
N SER A 112 9.27 -19.99 -38.60
CA SER A 112 8.23 -20.61 -39.43
C SER A 112 8.21 -22.14 -39.37
N ASP A 113 9.33 -22.75 -39.02
CA ASP A 113 9.53 -24.18 -38.86
C ASP A 113 9.16 -24.71 -37.46
N ASN A 114 9.15 -23.85 -36.43
CA ASN A 114 8.75 -24.22 -35.08
C ASN A 114 8.08 -23.06 -34.33
N LEU A 115 6.75 -23.05 -34.37
CA LEU A 115 5.93 -22.00 -33.77
C LEU A 115 5.87 -22.04 -32.24
N GLN A 116 6.40 -23.08 -31.61
CA GLN A 116 6.44 -23.21 -30.14
C GLN A 116 7.65 -22.52 -29.52
N GLU A 117 8.67 -22.23 -30.33
CA GLU A 117 9.82 -21.47 -29.87
C GLU A 117 9.61 -20.00 -30.21
N THR A 118 9.72 -19.13 -29.20
CA THR A 118 9.52 -17.69 -29.37
C THR A 118 10.72 -16.90 -28.90
N TYR A 119 11.07 -15.88 -29.67
CA TYR A 119 12.18 -14.97 -29.41
C TYR A 119 11.64 -13.54 -29.31
N ALA A 120 12.04 -12.82 -28.26
CA ALA A 120 11.69 -11.42 -28.09
C ALA A 120 12.74 -10.53 -28.79
N TRP A 121 12.29 -9.64 -29.68
CA TRP A 121 13.18 -8.70 -30.38
C TRP A 121 12.60 -7.28 -30.42
N PRO A 122 13.43 -6.23 -30.32
CA PRO A 122 12.99 -4.83 -30.48
C PRO A 122 12.36 -4.57 -31.85
N LEU A 123 11.17 -3.95 -31.88
CA LEU A 123 10.42 -3.72 -33.12
C LEU A 123 11.07 -2.71 -34.08
N ASP A 124 11.93 -1.84 -33.56
CA ASP A 124 12.74 -0.89 -34.32
C ASP A 124 13.89 -1.54 -35.09
N LEU A 125 14.31 -2.75 -34.69
CA LEU A 125 15.38 -3.50 -35.34
C LEU A 125 14.87 -4.62 -36.27
N VAL A 126 13.56 -4.75 -36.46
CA VAL A 126 12.94 -5.79 -37.29
C VAL A 126 12.26 -5.17 -38.50
N GLU A 127 12.50 -5.75 -39.68
CA GLU A 127 11.86 -5.36 -40.93
C GLU A 127 10.77 -6.37 -41.33
N ALA A 128 9.56 -5.87 -41.63
CA ALA A 128 8.47 -6.72 -42.08
C ALA A 128 8.66 -7.09 -43.56
N THR A 129 8.87 -8.37 -43.85
CA THR A 129 9.06 -8.88 -45.22
C THR A 129 7.75 -9.01 -46.00
N GLY A 130 6.60 -8.80 -45.36
CA GLY A 130 5.27 -8.87 -45.99
C GLY A 130 4.81 -10.28 -46.39
N ALA A 131 5.62 -11.31 -46.13
CA ALA A 131 5.28 -12.70 -46.40
C ALA A 131 4.41 -13.27 -45.27
N THR A 132 3.23 -13.77 -45.62
CA THR A 132 2.39 -14.55 -44.70
C THR A 132 2.83 -16.00 -44.74
N VAL A 133 3.21 -16.54 -43.58
CA VAL A 133 3.40 -17.98 -43.41
C VAL A 133 2.06 -18.53 -42.92
N ASP A 134 1.43 -19.40 -43.70
CA ASP A 134 0.20 -20.08 -43.30
C ASP A 134 0.51 -21.07 -42.17
N VAL A 135 -0.31 -21.00 -41.12
CA VAL A 135 -0.24 -21.77 -39.86
C VAL A 135 -1.06 -23.05 -39.92
#